data_AF-A0A959Q0Y6-F1
#
_entry.id   AF-A0A959Q0Y6-F1
#
_cell.length_a   1.000
_cell.length_b   1.000
_cell.length_c   1.000
_cell.angle_alpha   90.00
_cell.angle_beta   90.00
_cell.angle_gamma   90.00
#
_symmetry.space_group_name_H-M   'P 1'
#
loop_
_entity.id
_entity.type
_entity.pdbx_description
1 polymer ?
#
loop_
_entity_poly.entity_id
_entity_poly.type
_entity_poly.pdbx_seq_one_letter_code
_entity_poly.pdbx_strand_id
1 'polypeptide(L)'
;MSTLYFLLQMIAWILGVFLVVSSLLFFKKLRWPAAVSFIFKIYISALAPVLVILGVLITIVGLITENAILTMIGFYDIGIYSRHLLSVTREPPGWATFLKELKGSPVPSAYQLEDRYFISSRKDLSLPGTPKAQVQKNISYSGLPGTKRK
;
A
#
# COMPACT_ATOMS: atom_id res chain seq x y z
N MET A 1 -12.83 -0.96 44.35
CA MET A 1 -12.43 -1.71 43.13
C MET A 1 -11.66 -2.95 43.57
N SER A 2 -12.02 -4.14 43.07
CA SER A 2 -11.19 -5.33 43.31
C SER A 2 -9.85 -5.16 42.60
N THR A 3 -8.78 -5.72 43.16
CA THR A 3 -7.42 -5.69 42.59
C THR A 3 -7.39 -6.20 41.13
N LEU A 4 -8.28 -7.14 40.80
CA LEU A 4 -8.44 -7.69 39.46
C LEU A 4 -8.96 -6.66 38.44
N TYR A 5 -9.96 -5.82 38.80
CA TYR A 5 -10.43 -4.76 37.91
C TYR A 5 -9.35 -3.71 37.63
N PHE A 6 -8.56 -3.38 38.65
CA PHE A 6 -7.45 -2.43 38.50
C PHE A 6 -6.38 -2.94 37.52
N LEU A 7 -6.01 -4.23 37.63
CA LEU A 7 -5.06 -4.85 36.71
C LEU A 7 -5.58 -4.89 35.26
N LEU A 8 -6.83 -5.30 35.06
CA LEU A 8 -7.47 -5.30 33.73
C LEU A 8 -7.49 -3.90 33.11
N GLN A 9 -7.83 -2.89 33.91
CA GLN A 9 -7.87 -1.51 33.46
C GLN A 9 -6.47 -0.99 33.08
N MET A 10 -5.42 -1.30 33.86
CA MET A 10 -4.04 -0.95 33.50
C MET A 10 -3.62 -1.57 32.17
N ILE A 11 -3.87 -2.87 31.98
CA ILE A 11 -3.51 -3.59 30.74
C ILE A 11 -4.26 -2.98 29.55
N ALA A 12 -5.56 -2.72 29.70
CA ALA A 12 -6.36 -2.11 28.65
C ALA A 12 -5.90 -0.69 28.30
N TRP A 13 -5.45 0.09 29.29
CA TRP A 13 -4.85 1.40 29.05
C TRP A 13 -3.55 1.31 28.25
N ILE A 14 -2.65 0.42 28.63
CA ILE A 14 -1.37 0.23 27.92
C ILE A 14 -1.64 -0.17 26.45
N LEU A 15 -2.55 -1.13 26.25
CA LEU A 15 -2.93 -1.58 24.92
C LEU A 15 -3.62 -0.48 24.10
N GLY A 16 -4.58 0.24 24.68
CA GLY A 16 -5.30 1.32 24.00
C GLY A 16 -4.38 2.47 23.59
N VAL A 17 -3.48 2.91 24.49
CA VAL A 17 -2.49 3.93 24.15
C VAL A 17 -1.56 3.45 23.03
N PHE A 18 -1.11 2.20 23.09
CA PHE A 18 -0.28 1.62 22.04
C PHE A 18 -1.01 1.60 20.68
N LEU A 19 -2.28 1.20 20.64
CA LEU A 19 -3.10 1.21 19.43
C LEU A 19 -3.26 2.62 18.87
N VAL A 20 -3.64 3.58 19.70
CA VAL A 20 -3.79 4.99 19.29
C VAL A 20 -2.48 5.53 18.70
N VAL A 21 -1.34 5.32 19.37
CA VAL A 21 -0.04 5.78 18.87
C VAL A 21 0.29 5.10 17.54
N SER A 22 0.07 3.79 17.43
CA SER A 22 0.32 3.06 16.19
C SER A 22 -0.57 3.58 15.06
N SER A 23 -1.85 3.85 15.33
CA SER A 23 -2.78 4.46 14.37
C SER A 23 -2.27 5.80 13.86
N LEU A 24 -1.75 6.65 14.75
CA LEU A 24 -1.17 7.94 14.38
C LEU A 24 0.09 7.74 13.53
N LEU A 25 0.97 6.81 13.88
CA LEU A 25 2.19 6.54 13.11
C LEU A 25 1.89 6.02 11.70
N PHE A 26 0.83 5.24 11.54
CA PHE A 26 0.50 4.60 10.26
C PHE A 26 -0.36 5.47 9.34
N PHE A 27 -1.29 6.23 9.90
CA PHE A 27 -2.24 7.04 9.11
C PHE A 27 -1.83 8.51 9.01
N LYS A 28 -1.07 9.04 9.97
CA LYS A 28 -0.46 10.36 9.81
C LYS A 28 0.72 10.22 8.87
N LYS A 29 0.79 11.11 7.89
CA LYS A 29 1.72 11.13 6.76
C LYS A 29 3.18 11.37 7.19
N LEU A 30 3.72 10.53 8.08
CA LEU A 30 5.13 10.54 8.43
C LEU A 30 5.91 10.16 7.16
N ARG A 31 6.91 10.97 6.83
CA ARG A 31 7.76 10.81 5.64
C ARG A 31 8.73 9.64 5.83
N TRP A 32 8.20 8.42 5.96
CA TRP A 32 9.01 7.22 6.00
C TRP A 32 9.59 6.91 4.62
N PRO A 33 10.79 6.28 4.55
CA PRO A 33 11.31 5.74 3.31
C PRO A 33 10.28 4.79 2.67
N ALA A 34 10.12 4.86 1.35
CA ALA A 34 9.04 4.18 0.63
C ALA A 34 8.99 2.66 0.91
N ALA A 35 10.14 1.98 0.92
CA ALA A 35 10.23 0.55 1.19
C ALA A 35 9.76 0.16 2.60
N VAL A 36 10.16 0.93 3.62
CA VAL A 36 9.76 0.69 5.01
C VAL A 36 8.25 0.90 5.14
N SER A 37 7.72 1.97 4.57
CA SER A 37 6.28 2.25 4.61
C SER A 37 5.43 1.15 3.95
N PHE A 38 5.96 0.49 2.92
CA PHE A 38 5.28 -0.59 2.21
C PHE A 38 5.21 -1.88 3.04
N ILE A 39 6.35 -2.32 3.59
CA ILE A 39 6.40 -3.53 4.44
C ILE A 39 5.52 -3.35 5.68
N PHE A 40 5.61 -2.20 6.33
CA PHE A 40 4.76 -1.90 7.47
C PHE A 40 3.28 -1.94 7.10
N LYS A 41 2.89 -1.32 5.98
CA LYS A 41 1.49 -1.37 5.51
C LYS A 41 0.99 -2.80 5.29
N ILE A 42 1.79 -3.68 4.69
CA ILE A 42 1.40 -5.09 4.50
C ILE A 42 1.18 -5.76 5.86
N TYR A 43 2.13 -5.58 6.79
CA TYR A 43 2.07 -6.19 8.12
C TYR A 43 0.84 -5.71 8.90
N ILE A 44 0.56 -4.41 8.89
CA ILE A 44 -0.60 -3.82 9.57
C ILE A 44 -1.89 -4.27 8.90
N SER A 45 -1.95 -4.35 7.58
CA SER A 45 -3.12 -4.86 6.88
C SER A 45 -3.42 -6.32 7.22
N ALA A 46 -2.39 -7.15 7.40
CA ALA A 46 -2.56 -8.52 7.88
C ALA A 46 -3.05 -8.58 9.34
N LEU A 47 -2.58 -7.67 10.19
CA LEU A 47 -3.00 -7.59 11.60
C LEU A 47 -4.29 -6.82 11.83
N ALA A 48 -4.81 -6.07 10.85
CA ALA A 48 -5.97 -5.21 11.00
C ALA A 48 -7.19 -5.92 11.64
N PRO A 49 -7.56 -7.17 11.28
CA PRO A 49 -8.66 -7.87 11.94
C PRO A 49 -8.41 -8.07 13.45
N VAL A 50 -7.18 -8.42 13.83
CA VAL A 50 -6.79 -8.61 15.24
C VAL A 50 -6.83 -7.30 16.00
N LEU A 51 -6.39 -6.20 15.37
CA LEU A 51 -6.42 -4.86 15.97
C LEU A 51 -7.85 -4.38 16.22
N VAL A 52 -8.79 -4.68 15.31
CA VAL A 52 -10.22 -4.39 15.52
C VAL A 52 -10.76 -5.17 16.72
N ILE A 53 -10.44 -6.47 16.83
CA ILE A 53 -10.87 -7.30 17.96
C ILE A 53 -10.31 -6.75 19.28
N LEU A 54 -9.06 -6.31 19.31
CA LEU A 54 -8.47 -5.65 20.48
C LEU A 54 -9.20 -4.37 20.86
N GLY A 55 -9.58 -3.53 19.88
CA GLY A 55 -10.41 -2.34 20.13
C GLY A 55 -11.77 -2.68 20.74
N VAL A 56 -12.42 -3.77 20.29
CA VAL A 56 -13.66 -4.28 20.89
C VAL A 56 -13.44 -4.71 22.34
N LEU A 57 -12.37 -5.46 22.62
CA LEU A 57 -12.03 -5.88 23.98
C LEU A 57 -11.79 -4.68 24.91
N ILE A 58 -11.03 -3.67 24.46
CA ILE A 58 -10.79 -2.44 25.24
C ILE A 58 -12.11 -1.72 25.52
N THR A 59 -13.01 -1.66 24.54
CA THR A 59 -14.34 -1.07 24.71
C THR A 59 -15.15 -1.82 25.78
N ILE A 60 -15.16 -3.16 25.74
CA ILE A 60 -15.85 -3.99 26.74
C ILE A 60 -15.28 -3.76 28.13
N VAL A 61 -13.94 -3.72 28.26
CA VAL A 61 -13.28 -3.45 29.55
C VAL A 61 -13.64 -2.05 30.05
N GLY A 62 -13.67 -1.04 29.17
CA GLY A 62 -14.12 0.32 29.50
C GLY A 62 -15.54 0.37 30.04
N LEU A 63 -16.46 -0.37 29.43
CA LEU A 63 -17.85 -0.46 29.89
C LEU A 63 -17.98 -1.17 31.24
N ILE A 64 -17.29 -2.30 31.43
CA ILE A 64 -17.31 -3.06 32.69
C ILE A 64 -16.71 -2.26 33.84
N THR A 65 -15.68 -1.44 33.57
CA THR A 65 -15.00 -0.61 34.57
C THR A 65 -15.60 0.79 34.71
N GLU A 66 -16.71 1.08 34.01
CA GLU A 66 -17.37 2.38 33.95
C GLU A 66 -16.42 3.53 33.56
N ASN A 67 -15.35 3.22 32.81
CA ASN A 67 -14.37 4.19 32.35
C ASN A 67 -14.72 4.71 30.95
N ALA A 68 -15.31 5.91 30.93
CA ALA A 68 -15.71 6.56 29.68
C ALA A 68 -14.55 6.81 28.72
N ILE A 69 -13.36 7.15 29.22
CA ILE A 69 -12.19 7.45 28.39
C ILE A 69 -11.71 6.19 27.67
N LEU A 70 -11.60 5.09 28.42
CA LEU A 70 -11.18 3.80 27.85
C LEU A 70 -12.16 3.30 26.80
N THR A 71 -13.46 3.50 27.06
CA THR A 71 -14.54 3.19 26.12
C THR A 71 -14.41 3.99 24.82
N MET A 72 -14.14 5.30 24.92
CA MET A 72 -13.93 6.17 23.75
C MET A 72 -12.69 5.76 22.94
N ILE A 73 -11.58 5.41 23.60
CA ILE A 73 -10.36 4.91 22.94
C ILE A 73 -10.68 3.64 22.13
N GLY A 74 -11.38 2.69 22.73
CA GLY A 74 -11.78 1.46 22.05
C GLY A 74 -12.63 1.72 20.81
N PHE A 75 -13.64 2.59 20.89
CA PHE A 75 -14.45 2.98 19.72
C PHE A 75 -13.64 3.67 18.63
N TYR A 76 -12.71 4.56 19.00
CA TYR A 76 -11.81 5.23 18.08
C TYR A 76 -10.95 4.23 17.30
N ASP A 77 -10.35 3.27 18.01
CA ASP A 77 -9.52 2.22 17.41
C ASP A 77 -10.34 1.35 16.44
N ILE A 78 -11.53 0.89 16.87
CA ILE A 78 -12.45 0.12 16.02
C ILE A 78 -12.74 0.89 14.73
N GLY A 79 -13.09 2.17 14.83
CA GLY A 79 -13.44 2.99 13.67
C GLY A 79 -12.30 3.14 12.67
N ILE A 80 -11.09 3.42 13.16
CA ILE A 80 -9.92 3.58 12.29
C ILE A 80 -9.51 2.27 11.63
N TYR A 81 -9.37 1.20 12.39
CA TYR A 81 -8.92 -0.08 11.83
C TYR A 81 -9.98 -0.72 10.94
N SER A 82 -11.27 -0.55 11.24
CA SER A 82 -12.35 -0.99 10.34
C SER A 82 -12.36 -0.20 9.04
N ARG A 83 -12.16 1.12 9.10
CA ARG A 83 -12.01 1.96 7.90
C ARG A 83 -10.81 1.52 7.06
N HIS A 84 -9.69 1.23 7.69
CA HIS A 84 -8.49 0.71 7.00
C HIS A 84 -8.78 -0.64 6.35
N LEU A 85 -9.40 -1.56 7.08
CA LEU A 85 -9.76 -2.88 6.57
C LEU A 85 -10.66 -2.76 5.34
N LEU A 86 -11.70 -1.92 5.39
CA LEU A 86 -12.56 -1.64 4.24
C LEU A 86 -11.82 -0.97 3.09
N SER A 87 -10.84 -0.12 3.37
CA SER A 87 -10.02 0.51 2.33
C SER A 87 -9.09 -0.47 1.64
N VAL A 88 -8.65 -1.52 2.34
CA VAL A 88 -7.74 -2.54 1.79
C VAL A 88 -8.51 -3.65 1.08
N THR A 89 -9.72 -3.98 1.53
CA THR A 89 -10.56 -5.01 0.91
C THR A 89 -11.35 -4.51 -0.29
N ARG A 90 -11.57 -3.20 -0.41
CA ARG A 90 -12.16 -2.61 -1.61
C ARG A 90 -11.20 -2.71 -2.79
N GLU A 91 -11.73 -3.16 -3.91
CA GLU A 91 -11.00 -3.15 -5.18
C GLU A 91 -10.53 -1.71 -5.48
N PRO A 92 -9.28 -1.53 -5.93
CA PRO A 92 -8.81 -0.22 -6.32
C PRO A 92 -9.69 0.32 -7.47
N PRO A 93 -10.01 1.62 -7.49
CA PRO A 93 -10.82 2.20 -8.55
C PRO A 93 -10.14 1.97 -9.90
N GLY A 94 -10.84 1.29 -10.82
CA GLY A 94 -10.29 0.89 -12.13
C GLY A 94 -9.75 -0.54 -12.22
N TRP A 95 -9.79 -1.34 -11.14
CA TRP A 95 -9.38 -2.76 -11.17
C TRP A 95 -10.20 -3.60 -12.16
N ALA A 96 -11.51 -3.36 -12.24
CA ALA A 96 -12.38 -3.98 -13.23
C ALA A 96 -11.98 -3.61 -14.67
N THR A 97 -11.56 -2.36 -14.91
CA THR A 97 -11.06 -1.90 -16.21
C THR A 97 -9.73 -2.55 -16.56
N PHE A 98 -8.80 -2.64 -15.59
CA PHE A 98 -7.52 -3.32 -15.72
C PHE A 98 -7.68 -4.82 -16.01
N LEU A 99 -8.58 -5.51 -15.30
CA LEU A 99 -8.89 -6.92 -15.56
C LEU A 99 -9.52 -7.13 -16.94
N LYS A 100 -10.31 -6.17 -17.42
CA LYS A 100 -10.91 -6.18 -18.77
C LYS A 100 -9.85 -5.95 -19.85
N GLU A 101 -8.87 -5.08 -19.60
CA GLU A 101 -7.70 -4.89 -20.47
C GLU A 101 -6.81 -6.14 -20.50
N LEU A 102 -6.55 -6.77 -19.36
CA LEU A 102 -5.77 -8.01 -19.27
C LEU A 102 -6.46 -9.22 -19.93
N LYS A 103 -7.79 -9.32 -19.88
CA LYS A 103 -8.54 -10.47 -20.42
C LYS A 103 -8.81 -10.39 -21.93
N GLY A 104 -8.53 -9.26 -22.60
CA GLY A 104 -8.94 -9.10 -23.99
C GLY A 104 -8.26 -8.02 -24.82
N SER A 105 -7.29 -7.26 -24.30
CA SER A 105 -6.47 -6.39 -25.15
C SER A 105 -5.11 -7.03 -25.42
N PRO A 106 -4.62 -7.02 -26.66
CA PRO A 106 -3.21 -7.27 -26.91
C PRO A 106 -2.42 -6.30 -26.04
N VAL A 107 -1.52 -6.84 -25.23
CA VAL A 107 -0.58 -6.06 -24.41
C VAL A 107 -0.06 -4.93 -25.30
N PRO A 108 -0.34 -3.64 -25.00
CA PRO A 108 0.24 -2.57 -25.77
C PRO A 108 1.74 -2.78 -25.68
N SER A 109 2.38 -2.98 -26.83
CA SER A 109 3.81 -3.25 -26.91
C SER A 109 4.52 -2.19 -26.07
N ALA A 110 5.51 -2.62 -25.28
CA ALA A 110 6.19 -1.82 -24.26
C ALA A 110 6.67 -0.42 -24.74
N TYR A 111 6.69 -0.20 -26.05
CA TYR A 111 6.98 1.06 -26.74
C TYR A 111 5.92 2.18 -26.61
N GLN A 112 4.69 1.92 -26.13
CA GLN A 112 3.67 2.98 -25.98
C GLN A 112 3.56 3.57 -24.56
N LEU A 113 4.24 2.97 -23.58
CA LEU A 113 4.23 3.43 -22.18
C LEU A 113 5.36 4.42 -21.87
N GLU A 114 6.33 4.59 -22.79
CA GLU A 114 7.47 5.48 -22.58
C GLU A 114 7.11 6.97 -22.63
N ASP A 115 5.93 7.40 -23.09
CA ASP A 115 5.62 8.84 -23.15
C ASP A 115 4.76 9.38 -22.00
N ARG A 116 4.16 8.52 -21.15
CA ARG A 116 3.18 8.99 -20.14
C ARG A 116 3.75 9.26 -18.75
N TYR A 117 4.95 8.76 -18.45
CA TYR A 117 5.57 8.89 -17.12
C TYR A 117 6.84 9.75 -17.10
N PHE A 118 7.21 10.38 -18.22
CA PHE A 118 8.31 11.34 -18.20
C PHE A 118 7.81 12.68 -17.66
N ILE A 119 8.55 13.16 -16.65
CA ILE A 119 8.43 14.47 -16.01
C ILE A 119 8.25 15.53 -17.09
N SER A 120 7.14 16.27 -17.05
CA SER A 120 6.70 17.23 -18.09
C SER A 120 7.67 18.38 -18.37
N SER A 121 8.71 18.53 -17.54
CA SER A 121 9.74 19.55 -17.71
C SER A 121 11.07 19.00 -17.21
N ARG A 122 11.87 18.47 -18.13
CA ARG A 122 13.33 18.51 -18.00
C ARG A 122 13.81 19.66 -18.86
N LYS A 123 14.58 20.58 -18.26
CA LYS A 123 15.48 21.41 -19.05
C LYS A 123 16.52 20.46 -19.62
N ASP A 124 16.34 20.08 -20.88
CA ASP A 124 17.37 19.34 -21.61
C ASP A 124 18.60 20.23 -21.67
N LEU A 125 19.64 19.85 -20.92
CA LEU A 125 20.98 20.33 -21.20
C LEU A 125 21.27 19.84 -22.62
N SER A 126 21.34 20.76 -23.58
CA SER A 126 21.53 20.43 -24.99
C SER A 126 22.90 19.76 -25.16
N LEU A 127 22.92 18.44 -25.01
CA LEU A 127 24.04 17.62 -25.38
C LEU A 127 24.07 17.58 -26.91
N PRO A 128 25.25 17.60 -27.54
CA PRO A 128 25.36 17.43 -28.99
C PRO A 128 24.64 16.14 -29.38
N GLY A 129 23.74 16.24 -30.36
CA GLY A 129 22.80 15.18 -30.71
C GLY A 129 23.51 13.86 -30.92
N THR A 130 23.31 12.91 -30.01
CA THR A 130 23.72 11.54 -30.23
C THR A 130 22.90 10.97 -31.38
N PRO A 131 23.52 10.18 -32.28
CA PRO A 131 22.81 9.61 -33.41
C PRO A 131 21.65 8.75 -32.90
N LYS A 132 20.42 9.05 -33.36
CA LYS A 132 19.23 8.25 -33.06
C LYS A 132 19.49 6.80 -33.48
N ALA A 133 19.22 5.85 -32.58
CA ALA A 133 19.29 4.43 -32.90
C ALA A 133 18.32 4.14 -34.06
N GLN A 134 18.86 3.83 -35.24
CA GLN A 134 18.08 3.44 -36.40
C GLN A 134 17.59 1.99 -36.20
N VAL A 135 16.46 1.84 -35.50
CA VAL A 135 15.82 0.53 -35.27
C VAL A 135 15.24 -0.07 -36.57
N GLN A 136 15.23 0.69 -37.67
CA GLN A 136 14.85 0.22 -39.01
C GLN A 136 16.05 -0.01 -39.94
N LYS A 137 17.21 -0.43 -39.42
CA LYS A 137 18.14 -1.15 -40.29
C LYS A 137 17.49 -2.48 -40.64
N ASN A 138 16.90 -2.53 -41.83
CA ASN A 138 16.66 -3.77 -42.56
C ASN A 138 18.04 -4.39 -42.78
N ILE A 139 18.52 -5.11 -41.77
CA ILE A 139 19.75 -5.89 -41.86
C ILE A 139 19.40 -6.97 -42.85
N SER A 140 19.74 -6.74 -44.12
CA SER A 140 19.92 -7.84 -45.05
C SER A 140 20.86 -8.79 -44.33
N TYR A 141 20.34 -9.96 -43.93
CA TYR A 141 21.19 -11.07 -43.54
C TYR A 141 21.94 -11.46 -44.81
N SER A 142 23.02 -10.74 -45.11
CA SER A 142 24.06 -11.21 -45.99
C SER A 142 24.52 -12.51 -45.35
N GLY A 143 24.05 -13.61 -45.94
CA GLY A 143 24.17 -14.94 -45.37
C GLY A 143 25.60 -15.21 -44.92
N LEU A 144 25.73 -15.85 -43.76
CA LEU A 144 26.97 -16.50 -43.36
C LEU A 144 27.50 -17.28 -44.58
N PRO A 145 28.69 -16.94 -45.11
CA PRO A 145 29.26 -17.68 -46.22
C PRO A 145 29.41 -19.14 -45.78
N GLY A 146 28.71 -20.04 -46.47
CA GLY A 146 28.70 -21.48 -46.16
C GLY A 146 27.34 -22.05 -45.74
N THR A 147 26.31 -21.24 -45.50
CA THR A 147 24.96 -21.76 -45.19
C THR A 147 24.10 -21.87 -46.45
N LYS A 148 24.25 -22.98 -47.19
CA LYS A 148 23.27 -23.41 -48.18
C LYS A 148 22.02 -23.89 -47.45
N ARG A 149 20.92 -23.14 -47.51
CA ARG A 149 19.58 -23.72 -47.33
C ARG A 149 18.87 -23.68 -48.68
N LYS A 150 18.48 -24.88 -49.15
CA LYS A 150 17.56 -25.08 -50.28
C LYS A 150 16.19 -24.52 -49.94
#